data_AF-A0A9E1EV15-F1
#
_entry.id   AF-A0A9E1EV15-F1
#
_cell.length_a   1.000
_cell.length_b   1.000
_cell.length_c   1.000
_cell.angle_alpha   90.00
_cell.angle_beta   90.00
_cell.angle_gamma   90.00
#
_symmetry.space_group_name_H-M   'P 1'
#
loop_
_entity.id
_entity.type
_entity.pdbx_description
1 polymer ?
#
loop_
_entity_poly.entity_id
_entity_poly.type
_entity_poly.pdbx_seq_one_letter_code
_entity_poly.pdbx_strand_id
1 'polypeptide(L)'
;MATKNNIRSIRFNDELAELIDRQIGDTFTQKFENLVTKCVWELPNREKQLKDIEEQIKKERERLYRLERATEQLRQLENGLKTTQHYFKFVERRAKAIAEAAEEEM
;
A
#
# COMPACT_ATOMS: atom_id res chain seq x y z
N MET A 1 32.18 55.54 0.57
CA MET A 1 30.79 55.05 0.35
C MET A 1 30.88 53.83 -0.55
N ALA A 2 30.36 52.69 -0.09
CA ALA A 2 30.42 51.44 -0.83
C ALA A 2 29.59 51.56 -2.13
N THR A 3 30.23 51.30 -3.26
CA THR A 3 29.63 51.24 -4.59
C THR A 3 28.53 50.17 -4.59
N LYS A 4 27.28 50.61 -4.43
CA LYS A 4 26.10 49.76 -4.65
C LYS A 4 26.07 49.39 -6.12
N ASN A 5 26.56 48.20 -6.46
CA ASN A 5 26.29 47.59 -7.77
C ASN A 5 24.81 47.19 -7.79
N ASN A 6 23.96 48.16 -8.17
CA ASN A 6 22.55 47.94 -8.43
C ASN A 6 22.42 46.94 -9.58
N ILE A 7 22.04 45.68 -9.28
CA ILE A 7 21.67 44.72 -10.31
C ILE A 7 20.48 45.33 -11.06
N ARG A 8 20.70 45.63 -12.35
CA ARG A 8 19.68 46.16 -13.26
C ARG A 8 18.50 45.18 -13.32
N SER A 9 17.28 45.72 -13.34
CA SER A 9 16.01 45.03 -13.60
C SER A 9 16.20 43.64 -14.26
N ILE A 10 15.89 42.60 -13.51
CA ILE A 10 15.79 41.24 -14.04
C ILE A 10 14.38 41.12 -14.62
N ARG A 11 14.27 40.86 -15.94
CA ARG A 11 13.00 40.55 -16.58
C ARG A 11 12.85 39.05 -16.69
N PHE A 12 11.75 38.54 -16.17
CA PHE A 12 11.32 37.17 -16.37
C PHE A 12 10.45 37.12 -17.63
N ASN A 13 10.38 35.95 -18.28
CA ASN A 13 9.33 35.74 -19.27
C ASN A 13 7.96 35.74 -18.55
N ASP A 14 6.89 35.95 -19.30
CA ASP A 14 5.55 36.10 -18.72
C ASP A 14 5.12 34.84 -17.96
N GLU A 15 5.54 33.67 -18.44
CA GLU A 15 5.25 32.38 -17.80
C GLU A 15 5.90 32.24 -16.40
N LEU A 16 7.19 32.57 -16.26
CA LEU A 16 7.88 32.55 -14.97
C LEU A 16 7.34 33.61 -14.03
N ALA A 17 7.00 34.79 -14.55
CA ALA A 17 6.35 35.84 -13.77
C ALA A 17 5.01 35.34 -13.20
N GLU A 18 4.21 34.65 -14.02
CA GLU A 18 2.94 34.06 -13.61
C GLU A 18 3.12 32.94 -12.57
N LEU A 19 4.12 32.07 -12.73
CA LEU A 19 4.43 31.01 -11.77
C LEU A 19 4.84 31.57 -10.40
N ILE A 20 5.60 32.67 -10.39
CA ILE A 20 5.96 33.39 -9.17
C ILE A 20 4.70 34.03 -8.58
N ASP A 21 3.88 34.69 -9.38
CA ASP A 21 2.71 35.44 -8.87
C ASP A 21 1.64 34.53 -8.26
N ARG A 22 1.55 33.28 -8.71
CA ARG A 22 0.70 32.23 -8.11
C ARG A 22 1.18 31.75 -6.75
N GLN A 23 2.40 32.09 -6.32
CA GLN A 23 2.86 31.70 -5.00
C GLN A 23 2.17 32.51 -3.90
N ILE A 24 2.10 31.89 -2.73
CA ILE A 24 1.63 32.52 -1.50
C ILE A 24 2.64 33.61 -1.11
N GLY A 25 2.17 34.82 -0.83
CA GLY A 25 2.98 35.95 -0.37
C GLY A 25 2.40 37.29 -0.82
N ASP A 26 2.72 38.35 -0.09
CA ASP A 26 2.18 39.70 -0.32
C ASP A 26 3.03 40.50 -1.30
N THR A 27 4.31 40.15 -1.44
CA THR A 27 5.26 40.83 -2.33
C THR A 27 5.89 39.85 -3.32
N PHE A 28 6.33 40.37 -4.46
CA PHE A 28 7.05 39.58 -5.46
C PHE A 28 8.24 38.82 -4.85
N THR A 29 9.04 39.49 -4.02
CA THR A 29 10.20 38.88 -3.35
C THR A 29 9.78 37.71 -2.48
N GLN A 30 8.76 37.88 -1.64
CA GLN A 30 8.25 36.81 -0.77
C GLN A 30 7.71 35.63 -1.59
N LYS A 31 6.96 35.91 -2.66
CA LYS A 31 6.46 34.89 -3.58
C LYS A 31 7.60 34.12 -4.25
N PHE A 32 8.65 34.82 -4.70
CA PHE A 32 9.83 34.21 -5.30
C PHE A 32 10.62 33.35 -4.29
N GLU A 33 10.87 33.85 -3.09
CA GLU A 33 11.54 33.11 -2.02
C GLU A 33 10.77 31.84 -1.64
N ASN A 34 9.44 31.92 -1.58
CA ASN A 34 8.58 30.78 -1.33
C ASN A 34 8.62 29.76 -2.47
N LEU A 35 8.66 30.21 -3.74
CA LEU A 35 8.85 29.32 -4.89
C LEU A 35 10.16 28.54 -4.77
N VAL A 36 11.26 29.27 -4.55
CA VAL A 36 12.60 28.67 -4.44
C VAL A 36 12.68 27.69 -3.28
N THR A 37 12.12 28.06 -2.12
CA THR A 37 12.11 27.20 -0.93
C THR A 37 11.35 25.90 -1.21
N LYS A 38 10.17 25.98 -1.84
CA LYS A 38 9.39 24.79 -2.22
C LYS A 38 10.16 23.90 -3.20
N CYS A 39 10.74 24.47 -4.25
CA CYS A 39 11.44 23.71 -5.27
C CYS A 39 12.72 23.04 -4.77
N VAL A 40 13.50 23.73 -3.93
CA VAL A 40 14.81 23.23 -3.47
C VAL A 40 14.66 22.27 -2.29
N TRP A 41 13.73 22.53 -1.37
CA TRP A 41 13.66 21.80 -0.11
C TRP A 41 12.41 20.93 0.03
N GLU A 42 11.23 21.46 -0.27
CA GLU A 42 10.00 20.71 -0.03
C GLU A 42 9.77 19.63 -1.09
N LEU A 43 9.95 19.96 -2.37
CA LEU A 43 9.66 19.04 -3.48
C LEU A 43 10.53 17.77 -3.42
N PRO A 44 11.87 17.83 -3.29
CA PRO A 44 12.69 16.63 -3.24
C PRO A 44 12.38 15.77 -2.00
N ASN A 45 12.08 16.41 -0.86
CA ASN A 45 11.68 15.70 0.34
C ASN A 45 10.35 14.98 0.17
N ARG A 46 9.35 15.62 -0.46
CA ARG A 46 8.06 14.99 -0.76
C ARG A 46 8.21 13.85 -1.76
N GLU A 47 9.05 13.99 -2.78
CA GLU A 47 9.34 12.90 -3.73
C GLU A 47 10.01 11.71 -3.04
N LYS A 48 10.92 11.96 -2.11
CA LYS A 48 11.54 10.89 -1.31
C LYS A 48 10.50 10.19 -0.43
N GLN A 49 9.67 10.96 0.28
CA GLN A 49 8.59 10.41 1.10
C GLN A 49 7.61 9.58 0.26
N LEU A 50 7.27 10.05 -0.94
CA LEU A 50 6.40 9.32 -1.86
C LEU A 50 7.00 7.96 -2.24
N LYS A 51 8.29 7.93 -2.60
CA LYS A 51 8.98 6.67 -2.92
C LYS A 51 9.02 5.71 -1.73
N ASP A 52 9.28 6.22 -0.53
CA ASP A 52 9.29 5.41 0.69
C ASP A 52 7.90 4.80 0.96
N ILE A 53 6.82 5.58 0.77
CA ILE A 53 5.43 5.11 0.90
C ILE A 53 5.10 4.07 -0.17
N GLU A 54 5.49 4.30 -1.43
CA GLU A 54 5.26 3.35 -2.51
C GLU A 54 5.95 2.00 -2.24
N GLU A 55 7.17 2.02 -1.68
CA GLU A 55 7.88 0.80 -1.29
C GLU A 55 7.18 0.07 -0.15
N GLN A 56 6.65 0.79 0.85
CA GLN A 56 5.86 0.20 1.92
C GLN A 56 4.56 -0.43 1.39
N ILE A 57 3.85 0.26 0.50
CA ILE A 57 2.65 -0.27 -0.15
C ILE A 57 2.95 -1.57 -0.90
N LYS A 58 4.08 -1.62 -1.62
CA LYS A 58 4.50 -2.84 -2.33
C LYS A 58 4.72 -4.00 -1.35
N LYS A 59 5.44 -3.77 -0.25
CA LYS A 59 5.69 -4.79 0.79
C LYS A 59 4.39 -5.30 1.42
N GLU A 60 3.46 -4.41 1.73
CA GLU A 60 2.18 -4.79 2.33
C GLU A 60 1.28 -5.54 1.33
N ARG A 61 1.31 -5.19 0.03
CA ARG A 61 0.62 -5.97 -1.01
C ARG A 61 1.18 -7.39 -1.12
N GLU A 62 2.50 -7.56 -1.09
CA GLU A 62 3.13 -8.89 -1.08
C GLU A 62 2.79 -9.69 0.18
N ARG A 63 2.68 -9.02 1.33
CA ARG A 63 2.23 -9.65 2.58
C ARG A 63 0.77 -10.09 2.49
N LEU A 64 -0.11 -9.23 1.99
CA LEU A 64 -1.52 -9.54 1.79
C LEU A 64 -1.70 -10.75 0.87
N TYR A 65 -1.02 -10.76 -0.27
CA TYR A 65 -1.06 -11.89 -1.20
C TYR A 65 -0.68 -13.23 -0.55
N ARG A 66 0.35 -13.23 0.31
CA ARG A 66 0.75 -14.43 1.06
C ARG A 66 -0.34 -14.87 2.06
N LEU A 67 -0.97 -13.93 2.74
CA LEU A 67 -2.05 -14.22 3.68
C LEU A 67 -3.31 -14.75 2.97
N GLU A 68 -3.69 -14.17 1.84
CA GLU A 68 -4.81 -14.64 1.03
C GLU A 68 -4.57 -16.08 0.56
N ARG A 69 -3.36 -16.38 0.07
CA ARG A 69 -2.99 -17.74 -0.32
C ARG A 69 -3.06 -18.73 0.84
N ALA A 70 -2.55 -18.35 2.01
CA ALA A 70 -2.61 -19.20 3.21
C ALA A 70 -4.07 -19.44 3.64
N THR A 71 -4.91 -18.41 3.59
CA THR A 71 -6.34 -18.49 3.91
C THR A 71 -7.06 -19.45 2.97
N GLU A 72 -6.77 -19.38 1.67
CA GLU A 72 -7.36 -20.29 0.68
C GLU A 72 -6.93 -21.75 0.93
N GLN A 73 -5.65 -21.99 1.26
CA GLN A 73 -5.18 -23.33 1.63
C GLN A 73 -5.88 -23.86 2.88
N LEU A 74 -6.08 -23.02 3.91
CA LEU A 74 -6.84 -23.40 5.10
C LEU A 74 -8.29 -23.75 4.77
N ARG A 75 -8.93 -22.98 3.88
CA ARG A 75 -10.30 -23.26 3.44
C ARG A 75 -10.40 -24.59 2.70
N GLN A 76 -9.43 -24.90 1.86
CA GLN A 76 -9.36 -26.20 1.18
C GLN A 76 -9.18 -27.35 2.17
N LEU A 77 -8.31 -27.19 3.17
CA LEU A 77 -8.12 -28.16 4.24
C LEU A 77 -9.42 -28.36 5.04
N GLU A 78 -10.10 -27.28 5.41
CA GLU A 78 -11.38 -27.34 6.13
C GLU A 78 -12.43 -28.15 5.35
N ASN A 79 -12.54 -27.92 4.04
CA ASN A 79 -13.43 -28.68 3.16
C ASN A 79 -13.04 -30.16 3.09
N GLY A 80 -11.74 -30.44 3.03
CA GLY A 80 -11.21 -31.80 3.09
C GLY A 80 -11.59 -32.51 4.40
N LEU A 81 -11.44 -31.83 5.53
CA LEU A 81 -11.80 -32.37 6.84
C LEU A 81 -13.30 -32.63 6.96
N LYS A 82 -14.16 -31.72 6.47
CA LYS A 82 -15.61 -31.92 6.41
C LYS A 82 -15.99 -33.16 5.59
N THR A 83 -15.33 -33.34 4.45
CA THR A 83 -15.53 -34.50 3.57
C THR A 83 -15.12 -35.80 4.27
N THR A 84 -13.95 -35.81 4.89
CA THR A 84 -13.43 -36.95 5.66
C THR A 84 -14.34 -37.29 6.84
N GLN A 85 -14.85 -36.28 7.57
CA GLN A 85 -15.82 -36.48 8.65
C GLN A 85 -17.10 -37.16 8.14
N HIS A 86 -17.59 -36.78 6.95
CA HIS A 86 -18.74 -37.43 6.34
C HIS A 86 -18.46 -38.92 6.04
N TYR A 87 -17.30 -39.23 5.46
CA TYR A 87 -16.93 -40.63 5.20
C TYR A 87 -16.76 -41.45 6.49
N PHE A 88 -16.18 -40.88 7.55
CA PHE A 88 -16.06 -41.57 8.83
C PHE A 88 -17.42 -41.95 9.42
N LYS A 89 -18.43 -41.08 9.33
CA LYS A 89 -19.80 -41.42 9.76
C LYS A 89 -20.37 -42.60 8.97
N PHE A 90 -20.03 -42.73 7.70
CA PHE A 90 -20.46 -43.88 6.89
C PHE A 90 -19.74 -45.17 7.30
N VAL A 91 -18.43 -45.10 7.54
CA VAL A 91 -17.63 -46.23 8.04
C VAL A 91 -18.14 -46.69 9.41
N GLU A 92 -18.43 -45.76 10.33
CA GLU A 92 -19.00 -46.05 11.64
C GLU A 92 -20.32 -46.83 11.54
N ARG A 93 -21.24 -46.36 10.68
CA ARG A 93 -22.51 -47.07 10.45
C ARG A 93 -22.32 -48.47 9.89
N ARG A 94 -21.39 -48.66 8.95
CA ARG A 94 -21.09 -49.97 8.37
C ARG A 94 -20.46 -50.91 9.40
N ALA A 95 -19.51 -50.42 10.18
CA ALA A 95 -18.87 -51.19 11.24
C ALA A 95 -19.90 -51.67 12.27
N LYS A 96 -20.86 -50.79 12.64
CA LYS A 96 -21.95 -51.15 13.54
C LYS A 96 -22.85 -52.26 12.96
N ALA A 97 -23.27 -52.14 11.70
CA ALA A 97 -24.09 -53.16 11.05
C ALA A 97 -23.38 -54.53 10.94
N ILE A 98 -22.06 -54.53 10.70
CA ILE A 98 -21.27 -55.77 10.68
C ILE A 98 -21.19 -56.40 12.07
N ALA A 99 -20.96 -55.60 13.11
CA ALA A 99 -20.92 -56.09 14.48
C ALA A 99 -22.26 -56.70 14.92
N GLU A 100 -23.37 -56.02 14.61
CA GLU A 100 -24.73 -56.52 14.89
C GLU A 100 -24.99 -57.86 14.16
N ALA A 101 -24.65 -57.97 12.88
CA ALA A 101 -24.81 -59.22 12.13
C ALA A 101 -23.95 -60.38 12.69
N ALA A 102 -22.73 -60.09 13.14
CA ALA A 102 -21.84 -61.09 13.74
C ALA A 102 -22.35 -61.59 15.11
N GLU A 103 -23.07 -60.75 15.86
CA GLU A 103 -23.72 -61.16 17.11
C GLU A 103 -24.97 -62.02 16.88
N GLU A 104 -25.71 -61.80 15.77
CA GLU A 104 -26.89 -62.62 15.40
C GLU A 104 -26.52 -64.01 14.86
N GLU A 105 -25.30 -64.21 14.35
CA GLU A 105 -24.79 -65.49 13.84
C GLU A 105 -24.16 -66.41 14.92
N MET A 106 -24.06 -65.95 16.18
CA MET A 106 -23.56 -66.72 17.34
C MET A 106 -24.67 -67.29 18.21
#